data_AF-A0A182T3Q8-F1
#
_entry.id   AF-A0A182T3Q8-F1
#
_cell.length_a   1.000
_cell.length_b   1.000
_cell.length_c   1.000
_cell.angle_alpha   90.00
_cell.angle_beta   90.00
_cell.angle_gamma   90.00
#
_symmetry.space_group_name_H-M   'P 1'
#
loop_
_entity.id
_entity.type
_entity.pdbx_description
1 polymer ?
#
loop_
_entity_poly.entity_id
_entity_poly.type
_entity_poly.pdbx_seq_one_letter_code
_entity_poly.pdbx_strand_id
1 'polypeptide(L)'
;MKTISSLGNVEEFMQCAEMWAQYTSQHFGLKEIDSFLGNVLQQMAPNRLYEQHYHELQVIVDKIVSNAQDVHGILALDNFLPMLDLFQKETIKLEVSKNVLTSYRNATAGDSAIISDPIVTNALMYISRVLNDSVNALTGEDERRQISSLICHFIRKVDFGRDFEQQLAFYVEARSVLSNLDSALSTLIHSVNRLATSTRRIVKGQHTQKTAAFVKACAAYCFITIPSIIDVRTRMELYLQSGQVALLNGCLQHADSCFEAALNLIPEMPRTVETDGKVQSTEGFIKTFVVNFLSTLVIVPVG
;
A
#
# COMPACT_ATOMS: atom_id res chain seq x y z
N MET A 1 25.58 -14.85 -21.62
CA MET A 1 25.80 -13.46 -21.12
C MET A 1 27.19 -12.91 -21.40
N LYS A 2 28.30 -13.67 -21.22
CA LYS A 2 29.68 -13.17 -21.47
C LYS A 2 29.94 -12.62 -22.89
N THR A 3 29.21 -13.09 -23.91
CA THR A 3 29.35 -12.64 -25.31
C THR A 3 28.63 -11.32 -25.59
N ILE A 4 27.66 -10.91 -24.76
CA ILE A 4 26.93 -9.64 -24.90
C ILE A 4 27.71 -8.52 -24.21
N SER A 5 28.34 -8.81 -23.06
CA SER A 5 29.21 -7.87 -22.35
C SER A 5 30.52 -7.51 -23.09
N SER A 6 30.83 -8.18 -24.21
CA SER A 6 31.98 -7.88 -25.07
C SER A 6 31.65 -6.98 -26.26
N LEU A 7 30.40 -6.52 -26.39
CA LEU A 7 30.02 -5.53 -27.39
C LEU A 7 30.59 -4.17 -26.95
N GLY A 8 31.53 -3.62 -27.74
CA GLY A 8 32.16 -2.32 -27.44
C GLY A 8 31.23 -1.12 -27.65
N ASN A 9 30.03 -1.33 -28.20
CA ASN A 9 29.03 -0.30 -28.43
C ASN A 9 27.86 -0.46 -27.43
N VAL A 10 27.69 0.56 -26.59
CA VAL A 10 26.65 0.65 -25.56
C VAL A 10 25.24 0.56 -26.17
N GLU A 11 25.05 1.10 -27.37
CA GLU A 11 23.76 1.11 -28.05
C GLU A 11 23.36 -0.29 -28.54
N GLU A 12 24.31 -1.04 -29.11
CA GLU A 12 24.09 -2.45 -29.50
C GLU A 12 23.84 -3.34 -28.27
N PHE A 13 24.56 -3.07 -27.17
CA PHE A 13 24.32 -3.75 -25.91
C PHE A 13 22.89 -3.51 -25.41
N MET A 14 22.41 -2.26 -25.42
CA MET A 14 21.07 -1.93 -24.91
C MET A 14 19.95 -2.53 -25.76
N GLN A 15 20.06 -2.48 -27.09
CA GLN A 15 19.11 -3.14 -27.99
C GLN A 15 19.07 -4.65 -27.76
N CYS A 16 20.24 -5.28 -27.57
CA CYS A 16 20.30 -6.70 -27.22
C CYS A 16 19.65 -6.95 -25.84
N ALA A 17 20.02 -6.19 -24.82
CA ALA A 17 19.49 -6.33 -23.47
C ALA A 17 17.96 -6.24 -23.45
N GLU A 18 17.40 -5.28 -24.19
CA GLU A 18 15.95 -5.10 -24.29
C GLU A 18 15.23 -6.31 -24.90
N MET A 19 15.82 -6.96 -25.91
CA MET A 19 15.28 -8.18 -26.51
C MET A 19 15.42 -9.39 -25.56
N TRP A 20 16.54 -9.47 -24.84
CA TRP A 20 16.81 -10.56 -23.90
C TRP A 20 16.01 -10.45 -22.61
N ALA A 21 15.53 -9.26 -22.22
CA ALA A 21 14.79 -9.04 -20.98
C ALA A 21 13.56 -9.95 -20.86
N GLN A 22 12.71 -9.99 -21.91
CA GLN A 22 11.53 -10.85 -21.93
C GLN A 22 11.92 -12.34 -21.88
N TYR A 23 12.84 -12.77 -22.74
CA TYR A 23 13.26 -14.18 -22.81
C TYR A 23 13.87 -14.66 -21.48
N THR A 24 14.67 -13.82 -20.84
CA THR A 24 15.29 -14.12 -19.54
C THR A 24 14.22 -14.26 -18.45
N SER A 25 13.26 -13.34 -18.39
CA SER A 25 12.17 -13.38 -17.40
C SER A 25 11.20 -14.57 -17.56
N GLN A 26 11.03 -15.09 -18.77
CA GLN A 26 10.10 -16.19 -19.06
C GLN A 26 10.72 -17.58 -18.86
N HIS A 27 12.02 -17.73 -19.10
CA HIS A 27 12.66 -19.04 -19.23
C HIS A 27 13.79 -19.31 -18.25
N PHE A 28 14.32 -18.31 -17.56
CA PHE A 28 15.45 -18.47 -16.66
C PHE A 28 15.05 -18.29 -15.19
N GLY A 29 15.94 -18.70 -14.28
CA GLY A 29 15.75 -18.54 -12.85
C GLY A 29 16.07 -17.12 -12.38
N LEU A 30 15.68 -16.83 -11.14
CA LEU A 30 15.90 -15.54 -10.48
C LEU A 30 17.38 -15.10 -10.47
N LYS A 31 18.31 -16.05 -10.32
CA LYS A 31 19.76 -15.76 -10.31
C LYS A 31 20.26 -15.23 -11.65
N GLU A 32 19.78 -15.80 -12.74
CA GLU A 32 20.15 -15.36 -14.08
C GLU A 32 19.51 -14.00 -14.42
N ILE A 33 18.28 -13.76 -13.95
CA ILE A 33 17.63 -12.44 -14.06
C ILE A 33 18.41 -11.40 -13.26
N ASP A 34 18.83 -11.71 -12.03
CA ASP A 34 19.62 -10.81 -11.21
C ASP A 34 20.99 -10.51 -11.85
N SER A 35 21.68 -11.54 -12.36
CA SER A 35 22.92 -11.35 -13.10
C SER A 35 22.72 -10.52 -14.38
N PHE A 36 21.58 -10.66 -15.06
CA PHE A 36 21.22 -9.83 -16.21
C PHE A 36 21.09 -8.35 -15.81
N LEU A 37 20.32 -8.05 -14.76
CA LEU A 37 20.18 -6.70 -14.22
C LEU A 37 21.53 -6.12 -13.78
N GLY A 38 22.35 -6.92 -13.10
CA GLY A 38 23.71 -6.54 -12.70
C GLY A 38 24.60 -6.16 -13.88
N ASN A 39 24.51 -6.88 -15.01
CA ASN A 39 25.26 -6.53 -16.21
C ASN A 39 24.77 -5.21 -16.84
N VAL A 40 23.46 -4.97 -16.86
CA VAL A 40 22.90 -3.69 -17.33
C VAL A 40 23.36 -2.54 -16.45
N LEU A 41 23.32 -2.70 -15.12
CA LEU A 41 23.82 -1.72 -14.16
C LEU A 41 25.30 -1.37 -14.40
N GLN A 42 26.15 -2.39 -14.57
CA GLN A 42 27.58 -2.21 -14.80
C GLN A 42 27.88 -1.41 -16.07
N GLN A 43 27.06 -1.53 -17.11
CA GLN A 43 27.23 -0.81 -18.37
C GLN A 43 26.63 0.60 -18.32
N MET A 44 25.49 0.78 -17.64
CA MET A 44 24.75 2.05 -17.65
C MET A 44 25.15 3.05 -16.56
N ALA A 45 25.56 2.56 -15.39
CA ALA A 45 25.90 3.43 -14.27
C ALA A 45 27.17 4.30 -14.51
N PRO A 46 28.26 3.79 -15.11
CA PRO A 46 29.44 4.60 -15.41
C PRO A 46 29.07 5.79 -16.32
N ASN A 47 29.62 6.97 -16.02
CA ASN A 47 29.40 8.20 -16.79
C ASN A 47 27.93 8.61 -16.99
N ARG A 48 26.99 8.05 -16.22
CA ARG A 48 25.55 8.33 -16.33
C ARG A 48 24.94 8.05 -17.70
N LEU A 49 25.42 7.00 -18.38
CA LEU A 49 24.91 6.61 -19.70
C LEU A 49 23.41 6.28 -19.68
N TYR A 50 22.87 5.88 -18.52
CA TYR A 50 21.43 5.70 -18.31
C TYR A 50 20.58 6.92 -18.71
N GLU A 51 21.12 8.15 -18.67
CA GLU A 51 20.35 9.35 -19.03
C GLU A 51 19.93 9.39 -20.50
N GLN A 52 20.68 8.70 -21.36
CA GLN A 52 20.43 8.60 -22.80
C GLN A 52 19.55 7.40 -23.16
N HIS A 53 19.45 6.40 -22.27
CA HIS A 53 18.79 5.12 -22.52
C HIS A 53 17.61 4.84 -21.57
N TYR A 54 16.94 5.89 -21.08
CA TYR A 54 15.82 5.71 -20.15
C TYR A 54 14.68 4.89 -20.73
N HIS A 55 14.41 5.04 -22.03
CA HIS A 55 13.36 4.29 -22.71
C HIS A 55 13.65 2.78 -22.69
N GLU A 56 14.85 2.39 -23.12
CA GLU A 56 15.28 0.99 -23.15
C GLU A 56 15.32 0.38 -21.75
N LEU A 57 15.80 1.14 -20.76
CA LEU A 57 15.76 0.72 -19.35
C LEU A 57 14.35 0.50 -18.83
N GLN A 58 13.41 1.40 -19.15
CA GLN A 58 12.01 1.25 -18.78
C GLN A 58 11.40 0.00 -19.42
N VAL A 59 11.67 -0.25 -20.70
CA VAL A 59 11.18 -1.44 -21.41
C VAL A 59 11.78 -2.72 -20.82
N ILE A 60 13.06 -2.71 -20.43
CA ILE A 60 13.69 -3.85 -19.74
C ILE A 60 12.97 -4.17 -18.43
N VAL A 61 12.74 -3.16 -17.57
CA VAL A 61 12.05 -3.34 -16.29
C VAL A 61 10.62 -3.84 -16.50
N ASP A 62 9.88 -3.23 -17.43
CA ASP A 62 8.51 -3.65 -17.74
C ASP A 62 8.46 -5.09 -18.26
N LYS A 63 9.31 -5.47 -19.21
CA LYS A 63 9.39 -6.85 -19.72
C LYS A 63 9.68 -7.85 -18.60
N ILE A 64 10.58 -7.52 -17.68
CA ILE A 64 10.93 -8.43 -16.58
C ILE A 64 9.75 -8.61 -15.62
N VAL A 65 9.16 -7.52 -15.12
CA VAL A 65 8.10 -7.60 -14.11
C VAL A 65 6.80 -8.16 -14.70
N SER A 66 6.49 -7.85 -15.96
CA SER A 66 5.25 -8.28 -16.61
C SER A 66 5.26 -9.74 -17.08
N ASN A 67 6.44 -10.38 -17.19
CA ASN A 67 6.56 -11.75 -17.68
C ASN A 67 7.10 -12.75 -16.64
N ALA A 68 7.56 -12.29 -15.48
CA ALA A 68 8.06 -13.17 -14.43
C ALA A 68 6.93 -14.03 -13.83
N GLN A 69 7.22 -15.31 -13.63
CA GLN A 69 6.31 -16.22 -12.93
C GLN A 69 6.27 -15.95 -11.42
N ASP A 70 7.40 -15.55 -10.84
CA ASP A 70 7.55 -15.22 -9.42
C ASP A 70 7.89 -13.73 -9.25
N VAL A 71 6.85 -12.90 -9.19
CA VAL A 71 7.01 -11.45 -9.02
C VAL A 71 7.63 -11.08 -7.67
N HIS A 72 7.37 -11.85 -6.60
CA HIS A 72 7.98 -11.60 -5.29
C HIS A 72 9.48 -11.86 -5.35
N GLY A 73 9.90 -12.95 -6.00
CA GLY A 73 11.30 -13.26 -6.24
C GLY A 73 12.04 -12.16 -7.01
N ILE A 74 11.41 -11.55 -8.02
CA ILE A 74 11.97 -10.41 -8.76
C ILE A 74 12.19 -9.19 -7.86
N LEU A 75 11.18 -8.85 -7.06
CA LEU A 75 11.23 -7.70 -6.15
C LEU A 75 12.28 -7.88 -5.03
N ALA A 76 12.66 -9.12 -4.73
CA ALA A 76 13.67 -9.48 -3.75
C ALA A 76 15.11 -9.54 -4.32
N LEU A 77 15.31 -9.32 -5.62
CA LEU A 77 16.64 -9.37 -6.23
C LEU A 77 17.51 -8.19 -5.80
N ASP A 78 18.79 -8.47 -5.52
CA ASP A 78 19.78 -7.47 -5.07
C ASP A 78 19.93 -6.32 -6.08
N ASN A 79 19.83 -6.62 -7.38
CA ASN A 79 19.99 -5.62 -8.45
C ASN A 79 18.66 -4.95 -8.87
N PHE A 80 17.50 -5.32 -8.31
CA PHE A 80 16.22 -4.76 -8.74
C PHE A 80 16.02 -3.30 -8.31
N LEU A 81 16.18 -2.98 -7.02
CA LEU A 81 16.08 -1.59 -6.56
C LEU A 81 17.18 -0.69 -7.14
N PRO A 82 18.46 -1.13 -7.23
CA PRO A 82 19.49 -0.37 -7.94
C PRO A 82 19.13 -0.04 -9.40
N MET A 83 18.42 -0.93 -10.11
CA MET A 83 17.90 -0.64 -11.45
C MET A 83 16.86 0.47 -11.43
N LEU A 84 15.95 0.48 -10.44
CA LEU A 84 15.01 1.58 -10.29
C LEU A 84 15.70 2.91 -9.92
N ASP A 85 16.81 2.84 -9.19
CA ASP A 85 17.61 4.01 -8.83
C ASP A 85 18.37 4.63 -10.01
N LEU A 86 18.47 3.95 -11.16
CA LEU A 86 18.97 4.58 -12.39
C LEU A 86 18.02 5.68 -12.89
N PHE A 87 16.71 5.58 -12.63
CA PHE A 87 15.72 6.58 -13.05
C PHE A 87 15.78 7.83 -12.17
N GLN A 88 16.68 8.76 -12.51
CA GLN A 88 16.88 10.00 -11.76
C GLN A 88 15.88 11.10 -12.13
N LYS A 89 15.28 11.04 -13.33
CA LYS A 89 14.20 11.96 -13.72
C LYS A 89 12.89 11.54 -13.05
N GLU A 90 12.32 12.44 -12.25
CA GLU A 90 11.13 12.17 -11.43
C GLU A 90 9.94 11.64 -12.26
N THR A 91 9.68 12.23 -13.43
CA THR A 91 8.58 11.79 -14.30
C THR A 91 8.75 10.35 -14.80
N ILE A 92 9.98 9.97 -15.16
CA ILE A 92 10.28 8.61 -15.65
C ILE A 92 10.23 7.62 -14.47
N LYS A 93 10.80 8.00 -13.33
CA LYS A 93 10.76 7.18 -12.11
C LYS A 93 9.33 6.90 -11.67
N LEU A 94 8.46 7.91 -11.75
CA LEU A 94 7.04 7.80 -11.45
C LEU A 94 6.36 6.80 -12.40
N GLU A 95 6.59 6.93 -13.71
CA GLU A 95 6.02 6.05 -14.73
C GLU A 95 6.46 4.59 -14.53
N VAL A 96 7.76 4.35 -14.35
CA VAL A 96 8.30 3.01 -14.09
C VAL A 96 7.72 2.43 -12.80
N SER A 97 7.67 3.23 -11.72
CA SER A 97 7.08 2.80 -10.43
C SER A 97 5.61 2.39 -10.58
N LYS A 98 4.85 3.14 -11.39
CA LYS A 98 3.44 2.87 -11.67
C LYS A 98 3.27 1.59 -12.47
N ASN A 99 4.13 1.36 -13.45
CA ASN A 99 4.14 0.14 -14.25
C ASN A 99 4.48 -1.09 -13.40
N VAL A 100 5.53 -1.01 -12.57
CA VAL A 100 5.91 -2.11 -11.66
C VAL A 100 4.76 -2.47 -10.71
N LEU A 101 4.13 -1.49 -10.05
CA LEU A 101 2.99 -1.76 -9.16
C LEU A 101 1.76 -2.27 -9.92
N THR A 102 1.55 -1.83 -11.16
CA THR A 102 0.47 -2.32 -12.02
C THR A 102 0.68 -3.78 -12.40
N SER A 103 1.88 -4.14 -12.83
CA SER A 103 2.25 -5.52 -13.16
C SER A 103 2.21 -6.42 -11.91
N TYR A 104 2.68 -5.92 -10.76
CA TYR A 104 2.52 -6.59 -9.47
C TYR A 104 1.04 -6.88 -9.14
N ARG A 105 0.16 -5.88 -9.26
CA ARG A 105 -1.27 -6.06 -9.01
C ARG A 105 -1.85 -7.10 -9.97
N ASN A 106 -1.52 -7.02 -11.26
CA ASN A 106 -2.04 -7.94 -12.27
C ASN A 106 -1.59 -9.39 -12.01
N ALA A 107 -0.32 -9.59 -11.64
CA ALA A 107 0.22 -10.90 -11.29
C ALA A 107 -0.42 -11.48 -10.01
N THR A 108 -0.84 -10.64 -9.07
CA THR A 108 -1.33 -11.07 -7.75
C THR A 108 -2.84 -10.90 -7.54
N ALA A 109 -3.59 -10.41 -8.54
CA ALA A 109 -5.02 -10.12 -8.44
C ALA A 109 -5.87 -11.38 -8.23
N GLY A 110 -5.51 -12.49 -8.88
CA GLY A 110 -6.17 -13.78 -8.74
C GLY A 110 -5.50 -14.73 -7.74
N ASP A 111 -4.34 -14.35 -7.20
CA ASP A 111 -3.55 -15.19 -6.32
C ASP A 111 -3.87 -14.91 -4.84
N SER A 112 -3.88 -15.96 -4.03
CA SER A 112 -3.91 -15.88 -2.57
C SER A 112 -2.54 -15.56 -1.94
N ALA A 113 -1.47 -15.52 -2.75
CA ALA A 113 -0.14 -15.16 -2.29
C ALA A 113 -0.14 -13.83 -1.52
N ILE A 114 0.49 -13.89 -0.35
CA ILE A 114 0.73 -12.79 0.58
C ILE A 114 2.21 -12.41 0.55
N ILE A 115 2.51 -11.17 0.96
CA ILE A 115 3.87 -10.70 1.17
C ILE A 115 4.20 -10.88 2.65
N SER A 116 5.17 -11.74 2.95
CA SER A 116 5.74 -11.93 4.29
C SER A 116 7.24 -11.63 4.35
N ASP A 117 7.88 -11.45 3.20
CA ASP A 117 9.30 -11.12 3.08
C ASP A 117 9.52 -9.61 3.31
N PRO A 118 10.35 -9.20 4.30
CA PRO A 118 10.72 -7.81 4.50
C PRO A 118 11.38 -7.15 3.28
N ILE A 119 12.14 -7.87 2.46
CA ILE A 119 12.81 -7.32 1.29
C ILE A 119 11.78 -6.88 0.25
N VAL A 120 10.85 -7.78 -0.09
CA VAL A 120 9.72 -7.48 -1.00
C VAL A 120 8.85 -6.36 -0.44
N THR A 121 8.59 -6.39 0.86
CA THR A 121 7.82 -5.33 1.54
C THR A 121 8.49 -3.96 1.40
N ASN A 122 9.81 -3.89 1.63
CA ASN A 122 10.58 -2.66 1.52
C ASN A 122 10.66 -2.16 0.08
N ALA A 123 10.82 -3.06 -0.90
CA ALA A 123 10.83 -2.70 -2.32
C ALA A 123 9.48 -2.10 -2.73
N LEU A 124 8.36 -2.74 -2.38
CA LEU A 124 7.03 -2.22 -2.68
C LEU A 124 6.70 -0.95 -1.90
N MET A 125 7.20 -0.80 -0.67
CA MET A 125 7.07 0.43 0.11
C MET A 125 7.81 1.60 -0.57
N TYR A 126 9.03 1.36 -1.05
CA TYR A 126 9.80 2.35 -1.81
C TYR A 126 9.06 2.80 -3.07
N ILE A 127 8.57 1.86 -3.87
CA ILE A 127 7.83 2.16 -5.11
C ILE A 127 6.51 2.88 -4.79
N SER A 128 5.79 2.45 -3.75
CA SER A 128 4.54 3.08 -3.30
C SER A 128 4.77 4.50 -2.80
N ARG A 129 5.90 4.78 -2.15
CA ARG A 129 6.29 6.14 -1.73
C ARG A 129 6.42 7.06 -2.92
N VAL A 130 7.14 6.64 -3.97
CA VAL A 130 7.30 7.43 -5.20
C VAL A 130 5.93 7.81 -5.78
N LEU A 131 4.98 6.87 -5.84
CA LEU A 131 3.63 7.15 -6.33
C LEU A 131 2.82 8.04 -5.38
N ASN A 132 2.95 7.84 -4.07
CA ASN A 132 2.22 8.63 -3.09
C ASN A 132 2.68 10.09 -3.09
N ASP A 133 3.99 10.32 -3.18
CA ASP A 133 4.59 11.65 -3.16
C ASP A 133 4.26 12.46 -4.41
N SER A 134 3.97 11.79 -5.54
CA SER A 134 3.51 12.46 -6.76
C SER A 134 2.06 12.96 -6.69
N VAL A 135 1.25 12.48 -5.74
CA VAL A 135 -0.15 12.90 -5.61
C VAL A 135 -0.24 14.24 -4.93
N ASN A 136 -0.76 15.23 -5.64
CA ASN A 136 -0.96 16.60 -5.15
C ASN A 136 -2.31 17.18 -5.62
N ALA A 137 -2.52 18.47 -5.36
CA ALA A 137 -3.75 19.18 -5.69
C ALA A 137 -4.05 19.24 -7.20
N LEU A 138 -3.03 19.12 -8.05
CA LEU A 138 -3.15 19.14 -9.51
C LEU A 138 -3.34 17.74 -10.12
N THR A 139 -3.17 16.67 -9.34
CA THR A 139 -3.39 15.31 -9.80
C THR A 139 -4.87 15.09 -10.13
N GLY A 140 -5.15 14.67 -11.36
CA GLY A 140 -6.50 14.35 -11.81
C GLY A 140 -7.12 13.21 -11.00
N GLU A 141 -8.46 13.22 -10.87
CA GLU A 141 -9.17 12.23 -10.05
C GLU A 141 -8.91 10.79 -10.48
N ASP A 142 -8.90 10.51 -11.78
CA ASP A 142 -8.68 9.15 -12.30
C ASP A 142 -7.29 8.63 -11.96
N GLU A 143 -6.27 9.48 -12.07
CA GLU A 143 -4.90 9.13 -11.70
C GLU A 143 -4.77 8.90 -10.19
N ARG A 144 -5.36 9.80 -9.38
CA ARG A 144 -5.41 9.64 -7.92
C ARG A 144 -6.09 8.32 -7.54
N ARG A 145 -7.21 7.97 -8.18
CA ARG A 145 -7.94 6.71 -7.97
C ARG A 145 -7.08 5.50 -8.38
N GLN A 146 -6.38 5.58 -9.50
CA GLN A 146 -5.50 4.51 -9.97
C GLN A 146 -4.35 4.25 -8.99
N ILE A 147 -3.62 5.30 -8.59
CA ILE A 147 -2.52 5.21 -7.62
C ILE A 147 -3.05 4.68 -6.28
N SER A 148 -4.17 5.20 -5.80
CA SER A 148 -4.83 4.73 -4.58
C SER A 148 -5.14 3.24 -4.64
N SER A 149 -5.69 2.75 -5.77
CA SER A 149 -6.00 1.34 -5.96
C SER A 149 -4.76 0.44 -5.87
N LEU A 150 -3.65 0.85 -6.50
CA LEU A 150 -2.38 0.11 -6.46
C LEU A 150 -1.82 0.03 -5.04
N ILE A 151 -1.73 1.17 -4.34
CA ILE A 151 -1.20 1.24 -2.98
C ILE A 151 -2.09 0.45 -2.01
N CYS A 152 -3.41 0.57 -2.11
CA CYS A 152 -4.34 -0.18 -1.27
C CYS A 152 -4.23 -1.70 -1.50
N HIS A 153 -3.97 -2.13 -2.74
CA HIS A 153 -3.73 -3.54 -3.06
C HIS A 153 -2.47 -4.05 -2.36
N PHE A 154 -1.35 -3.33 -2.47
CA PHE A 154 -0.10 -3.64 -1.77
C PHE A 154 -0.32 -3.76 -0.25
N ILE A 155 -0.93 -2.76 0.40
CA ILE A 155 -1.17 -2.76 1.85
C ILE A 155 -1.95 -4.02 2.29
N ARG A 156 -2.93 -4.46 1.49
CA ARG A 156 -3.75 -5.64 1.79
C ARG A 156 -3.01 -6.97 1.61
N LYS A 157 -1.96 -6.99 0.78
CA LYS A 157 -1.16 -8.19 0.49
C LYS A 157 -0.10 -8.46 1.55
N VAL A 158 0.33 -7.47 2.32
CA VAL A 158 1.29 -7.65 3.42
C VAL A 158 0.64 -8.36 4.60
N ASP A 159 1.16 -9.55 4.93
CA ASP A 159 0.70 -10.39 6.04
C ASP A 159 1.87 -11.15 6.67
N PHE A 160 2.23 -10.78 7.90
CA PHE A 160 3.25 -11.45 8.73
C PHE A 160 2.67 -12.57 9.60
N GLY A 161 1.43 -13.01 9.33
CA GLY A 161 0.79 -14.12 9.98
C GLY A 161 0.51 -13.86 11.46
N ARG A 162 1.21 -14.57 12.35
CA ARG A 162 1.04 -14.45 13.81
C ARG A 162 1.97 -13.41 14.44
N ASP A 163 2.88 -12.81 13.68
CA ASP A 163 3.70 -11.72 14.18
C ASP A 163 2.92 -10.40 14.12
N PHE A 164 2.05 -10.22 15.12
CA PHE A 164 1.20 -9.04 15.20
C PHE A 164 1.95 -7.75 15.50
N GLU A 165 3.10 -7.85 16.19
CA GLU A 165 3.95 -6.70 16.47
C GLU A 165 4.61 -6.22 15.18
N GLN A 166 5.16 -7.13 14.37
CA GLN A 166 5.70 -6.81 13.05
C GLN A 166 4.61 -6.28 12.11
N GLN A 167 3.42 -6.87 12.11
CA GLN A 167 2.30 -6.40 11.30
C GLN A 167 1.88 -4.98 11.67
N LEU A 168 1.80 -4.65 12.96
CA LEU A 168 1.48 -3.30 13.40
C LEU A 168 2.61 -2.31 13.08
N ALA A 169 3.87 -2.72 13.22
CA ALA A 169 5.03 -1.91 12.86
C ALA A 169 5.00 -1.52 11.37
N PHE A 170 4.67 -2.47 10.49
CA PHE A 170 4.45 -2.18 9.07
C PHE A 170 3.36 -1.12 8.85
N TYR A 171 2.22 -1.21 9.54
CA TYR A 171 1.16 -0.21 9.38
C TYR A 171 1.57 1.18 9.90
N VAL A 172 2.36 1.24 10.98
CA VAL A 172 2.94 2.50 11.50
C VAL A 172 3.86 3.14 10.47
N GLU A 173 4.77 2.36 9.86
CA GLU A 173 5.64 2.86 8.81
C GLU A 173 4.84 3.28 7.58
N ALA A 174 3.93 2.43 7.09
CA ALA A 174 3.09 2.69 5.94
C ALA A 174 2.30 4.00 6.11
N ARG A 175 1.76 4.27 7.29
CA ARG A 175 1.08 5.53 7.57
C ARG A 175 1.99 6.74 7.41
N SER A 176 3.23 6.66 7.88
CA SER A 176 4.19 7.77 7.80
C SER A 176 4.63 8.08 6.36
N VAL A 177 4.52 7.08 5.48
CA VAL A 177 4.98 7.14 4.09
C VAL A 177 3.85 7.40 3.10
N LEU A 178 2.64 6.89 3.38
CA LEU A 178 1.52 6.81 2.42
C LEU A 178 0.35 7.71 2.84
N SER A 179 0.64 8.87 3.42
CA SER A 179 -0.34 9.76 4.03
C SER A 179 -1.08 10.69 3.07
N ASN A 180 -0.66 10.79 1.80
CA ASN A 180 -1.24 11.75 0.85
C ASN A 180 -2.58 11.28 0.27
N LEU A 181 -2.99 10.05 0.61
CA LEU A 181 -4.15 9.38 0.05
C LEU A 181 -5.10 8.90 1.15
N ASP A 182 -6.28 9.52 1.22
CA ASP A 182 -7.36 9.11 2.13
C ASP A 182 -7.70 7.62 2.01
N SER A 183 -7.70 7.06 0.80
CA SER A 183 -7.95 5.64 0.56
C SER A 183 -6.88 4.73 1.17
N ALA A 184 -5.61 5.15 1.17
CA ALA A 184 -4.52 4.40 1.79
C ALA A 184 -4.67 4.43 3.32
N LEU A 185 -4.91 5.61 3.90
CA LEU A 185 -5.17 5.76 5.34
C LEU A 185 -6.38 4.95 5.81
N SER A 186 -7.50 5.01 5.08
CA SER A 186 -8.68 4.20 5.35
C SER A 186 -8.37 2.70 5.28
N THR A 187 -7.63 2.25 4.27
CA THR A 187 -7.21 0.85 4.14
C THR A 187 -6.32 0.41 5.31
N LEU A 188 -5.43 1.27 5.80
CA LEU A 188 -4.61 0.99 6.98
C LEU A 188 -5.46 0.88 8.25
N ILE A 189 -6.40 1.79 8.47
CA ILE A 189 -7.31 1.76 9.63
C ILE A 189 -8.14 0.48 9.63
N HIS A 190 -8.73 0.12 8.48
CA HIS A 190 -9.46 -1.14 8.35
C HIS A 190 -8.57 -2.36 8.61
N SER A 191 -7.32 -2.34 8.14
CA SER A 191 -6.36 -3.42 8.36
C SER A 191 -5.97 -3.57 9.83
N VAL A 192 -5.76 -2.45 10.54
CA VAL A 192 -5.48 -2.46 12.00
C VAL A 192 -6.70 -2.89 12.81
N ASN A 193 -7.90 -2.46 12.43
CA ASN A 193 -9.15 -2.94 13.05
C ASN A 193 -9.32 -4.46 12.86
N ARG A 194 -8.97 -4.98 11.68
CA ARG A 194 -8.96 -6.44 11.40
C ARG A 194 -7.90 -7.16 12.23
N LEU A 195 -6.73 -6.57 12.43
CA LEU A 195 -5.65 -7.11 13.27
C LEU A 195 -6.08 -7.21 14.74
N ALA A 196 -6.71 -6.17 15.28
CA ALA A 196 -7.27 -6.18 16.64
C ALA A 196 -8.37 -7.26 16.79
N THR A 197 -9.29 -7.34 15.82
CA THR A 197 -10.35 -8.37 15.80
C THR A 197 -9.77 -9.79 15.70
N SER A 198 -8.72 -9.98 14.90
CA SER A 198 -8.03 -11.26 14.76
C SER A 198 -7.32 -11.67 16.05
N THR A 199 -6.72 -10.70 16.75
CA THR A 199 -6.11 -10.91 18.07
C THR A 199 -7.16 -11.42 19.05
N ARG A 200 -8.30 -10.73 19.16
CA ARG A 200 -9.44 -11.15 20.00
C ARG A 200 -9.87 -12.58 19.71
N ARG A 201 -10.01 -12.93 18.43
CA ARG A 201 -10.44 -14.27 18.00
C ARG A 201 -9.46 -15.34 18.47
N ILE A 202 -8.16 -15.10 18.37
CA ILE A 202 -7.12 -16.06 18.80
C ILE A 202 -7.14 -16.24 20.32
N VAL A 203 -7.28 -15.15 21.07
CA VAL A 203 -7.38 -15.22 22.54
C VAL A 203 -8.78 -15.57 23.04
N LYS A 204 -9.73 -15.86 22.15
CA LYS A 204 -11.14 -16.18 22.47
C LYS A 204 -11.80 -15.11 23.37
N GLY A 205 -11.42 -13.85 23.17
CA GLY A 205 -11.89 -12.71 23.98
C GLY A 205 -11.22 -12.55 25.35
N GLN A 206 -10.34 -13.47 25.76
CA GLN A 206 -9.65 -13.42 27.05
C GLN A 206 -8.24 -12.83 26.87
N HIS A 207 -8.14 -11.51 26.97
CA HIS A 207 -6.85 -10.84 26.80
C HIS A 207 -5.94 -11.02 28.03
N THR A 208 -4.70 -11.41 27.78
CA THR A 208 -3.59 -11.20 28.72
C THR A 208 -3.20 -9.71 28.75
N GLN A 209 -2.42 -9.30 29.76
CA GLN A 209 -1.89 -7.93 29.83
C GLN A 209 -1.17 -7.50 28.53
N LYS A 210 -0.37 -8.41 27.95
CA LYS A 210 0.35 -8.15 26.68
C LYS A 210 -0.64 -7.93 25.53
N THR A 211 -1.59 -8.84 25.35
CA THR A 211 -2.56 -8.74 24.24
C THR A 211 -3.54 -7.57 24.43
N ALA A 212 -3.85 -7.20 25.67
CA ALA A 212 -4.66 -6.02 25.98
C ALA A 212 -3.91 -4.72 25.64
N ALA A 213 -2.62 -4.64 25.98
CA ALA A 213 -1.77 -3.51 25.58
C ALA A 213 -1.66 -3.39 24.06
N PHE A 214 -1.52 -4.53 23.36
CA PHE A 214 -1.48 -4.56 21.90
C PHE A 214 -2.77 -4.03 21.25
N VAL A 215 -3.95 -4.51 21.65
CA VAL A 215 -5.22 -4.02 21.07
C VAL A 215 -5.51 -2.56 21.42
N LYS A 216 -5.02 -2.06 22.57
CA LYS A 216 -5.02 -0.62 22.88
C LYS A 216 -4.12 0.17 21.93
N ALA A 217 -2.94 -0.34 21.58
CA ALA A 217 -2.08 0.29 20.58
C ALA A 217 -2.76 0.34 19.19
N CYS A 218 -3.47 -0.72 18.79
CA CYS A 218 -4.28 -0.72 17.56
C CYS A 218 -5.38 0.36 17.61
N ALA A 219 -6.12 0.45 18.72
CA ALA A 219 -7.18 1.45 18.88
C ALA A 219 -6.62 2.88 18.86
N ALA A 220 -5.51 3.12 19.57
CA ALA A 220 -4.81 4.40 19.56
C ALA A 220 -4.35 4.77 18.14
N TYR A 221 -3.72 3.82 17.43
CA TYR A 221 -3.33 4.00 16.03
C TYR A 221 -4.51 4.46 15.17
N CYS A 222 -5.65 3.76 15.22
CA CYS A 222 -6.83 4.15 14.45
C CYS A 222 -7.29 5.57 14.82
N PHE A 223 -7.44 5.84 16.11
CA PHE A 223 -7.90 7.14 16.62
C PHE A 223 -7.03 8.31 16.14
N ILE A 224 -5.70 8.17 16.19
CA ILE A 224 -4.80 9.25 15.76
C ILE A 224 -4.62 9.32 14.23
N THR A 225 -5.02 8.30 13.47
CA THR A 225 -4.93 8.29 11.99
C THR A 225 -6.15 8.91 11.33
N ILE A 226 -7.35 8.68 11.89
CA ILE A 226 -8.61 9.16 11.31
C ILE A 226 -8.65 10.68 11.06
N PRO A 227 -8.15 11.56 11.96
CA PRO A 227 -8.12 13.01 11.71
C PRO A 227 -7.37 13.43 10.45
N SER A 228 -6.46 12.60 9.93
CA SER A 228 -5.68 12.89 8.73
C SER A 228 -6.46 12.70 7.42
N ILE A 229 -7.65 12.10 7.47
CA ILE A 229 -8.54 11.91 6.31
C ILE A 229 -9.37 13.18 6.11
N ILE A 230 -9.47 13.65 4.87
CA ILE A 230 -10.18 14.90 4.56
C ILE A 230 -11.69 14.68 4.60
N ASP A 231 -12.17 13.59 3.99
CA ASP A 231 -13.61 13.33 3.88
C ASP A 231 -14.27 13.07 5.25
N VAL A 232 -15.19 13.97 5.63
CA VAL A 232 -15.93 13.92 6.92
C VAL A 232 -16.73 12.63 7.03
N ARG A 233 -17.39 12.20 5.94
CA ARG A 233 -18.20 10.97 5.92
C ARG A 233 -17.34 9.77 6.27
N THR A 234 -16.21 9.61 5.59
CA THR A 234 -15.24 8.54 5.83
C THR A 234 -14.72 8.60 7.27
N ARG A 235 -14.38 9.79 7.80
CA ARG A 235 -13.97 9.94 9.20
C ARG A 235 -15.03 9.44 10.19
N MET A 236 -16.29 9.82 10.00
CA MET A 236 -17.40 9.36 10.84
C MET A 236 -17.53 7.85 10.86
N GLU A 237 -17.55 7.23 9.67
CA GLU A 237 -17.64 5.77 9.53
C GLU A 237 -16.46 5.07 10.21
N LEU A 238 -15.24 5.55 9.97
CA LEU A 238 -14.03 4.96 10.55
C LEU A 238 -13.97 5.10 12.07
N TYR A 239 -14.40 6.23 12.63
CA TYR A 239 -14.50 6.38 14.09
C TYR A 239 -15.51 5.41 14.69
N LEU A 240 -16.71 5.29 14.09
CA LEU A 240 -17.72 4.36 14.55
C LEU A 240 -17.22 2.91 14.50
N GLN A 241 -16.63 2.49 13.38
CA GLN A 241 -16.08 1.14 13.21
C GLN A 241 -14.92 0.86 14.18
N SER A 242 -14.00 1.81 14.36
CA SER A 242 -12.88 1.66 15.28
C SER A 242 -13.33 1.63 16.74
N GLY A 243 -14.35 2.43 17.09
CA GLY A 243 -14.98 2.40 18.41
C GLY A 243 -15.68 1.07 18.70
N GLN A 244 -16.40 0.51 17.72
CA GLN A 244 -17.00 -0.83 17.81
C GLN A 244 -15.94 -1.92 18.05
N VAL A 245 -14.83 -1.88 17.31
CA VAL A 245 -13.72 -2.83 17.49
C VAL A 245 -13.05 -2.67 18.85
N ALA A 246 -12.83 -1.43 19.31
CA ALA A 246 -12.28 -1.14 20.63
C ALA A 246 -13.18 -1.70 21.74
N LEU A 247 -14.49 -1.48 21.63
CA LEU A 247 -15.50 -2.00 22.56
C LEU A 247 -15.48 -3.53 22.61
N LEU A 248 -15.44 -4.21 21.45
CA LEU A 248 -15.35 -5.67 21.36
C LEU A 248 -14.10 -6.24 22.07
N ASN A 249 -13.02 -5.47 22.12
CA ASN A 249 -11.76 -5.83 22.79
C ASN A 249 -11.68 -5.36 24.26
N GLY A 250 -12.74 -4.77 24.81
CA GLY A 250 -12.76 -4.25 26.19
C GLY A 250 -11.95 -2.96 26.38
N CYS A 251 -11.61 -2.26 25.30
CA CYS A 251 -10.90 -0.98 25.33
C CYS A 251 -11.87 0.20 25.52
N LEU A 252 -12.61 0.22 26.64
CA LEU A 252 -13.73 1.16 26.86
C LEU A 252 -13.35 2.62 26.64
N GLN A 253 -12.26 3.10 27.25
CA GLN A 253 -11.81 4.47 27.08
C GLN A 253 -11.55 4.86 25.61
N HIS A 254 -10.99 3.94 24.81
CA HIS A 254 -10.73 4.23 23.39
C HIS A 254 -12.02 4.16 22.57
N ALA A 255 -12.95 3.28 22.95
CA ALA A 255 -14.27 3.22 22.34
C ALA A 255 -15.03 4.54 22.57
N ASP A 256 -15.06 5.02 23.81
CA ASP A 256 -15.71 6.29 24.20
C ASP A 256 -15.12 7.47 23.42
N SER A 257 -13.78 7.59 23.36
CA SER A 257 -13.13 8.66 22.59
C SER A 257 -13.47 8.58 21.10
N CYS A 258 -13.47 7.39 20.50
CA CYS A 258 -13.88 7.22 19.09
C CYS A 258 -15.34 7.64 18.88
N PHE A 259 -16.25 7.24 19.76
CA PHE A 259 -17.66 7.56 19.68
C PHE A 259 -17.93 9.06 19.84
N GLU A 260 -17.30 9.69 20.82
CA GLU A 260 -17.35 11.14 21.02
C GLU A 260 -16.86 11.89 19.78
N ALA A 261 -15.71 11.49 19.23
CA ALA A 261 -15.17 12.08 18.00
C ALA A 261 -16.12 11.89 16.81
N ALA A 262 -16.76 10.73 16.67
CA ALA A 262 -17.72 10.47 15.60
C ALA A 262 -18.96 11.37 15.71
N LEU A 263 -19.48 11.60 16.93
CA LEU A 263 -20.63 12.47 17.17
C LEU A 263 -20.30 13.94 16.93
N ASN A 264 -19.11 14.38 17.32
CA ASN A 264 -18.64 15.75 17.11
C ASN A 264 -18.49 16.12 15.62
N LEU A 265 -18.41 15.14 14.72
CA LEU A 265 -18.37 15.36 13.27
C LEU A 265 -19.77 15.53 12.63
N ILE A 266 -20.87 15.20 13.33
CA ILE A 266 -22.23 15.35 12.77
C ILE A 266 -22.51 16.78 12.28
N PRO A 267 -22.17 17.84 13.04
CA PRO A 267 -22.38 19.22 12.59
C PRO A 267 -21.49 19.63 11.41
N GLU A 268 -20.34 18.96 11.22
CA GLU A 268 -19.41 19.21 10.10
C GLU A 268 -19.88 18.61 8.78
N MET A 269 -20.90 17.73 8.80
CA MET A 269 -21.39 17.10 7.58
C MET A 269 -22.05 18.11 6.65
N PRO A 270 -21.62 18.19 5.37
CA PRO A 270 -22.28 19.04 4.39
C PRO A 270 -23.71 18.54 4.19
N ARG A 271 -24.67 19.45 4.00
CA ARG A 271 -26.09 19.10 3.80
C ARG A 271 -26.34 18.32 2.51
N THR A 272 -25.49 18.55 1.52
CA THR A 272 -25.54 17.89 0.22
C THR A 272 -24.13 17.53 -0.22
N VAL A 273 -23.98 16.38 -0.85
CA VAL A 273 -22.73 15.92 -1.46
C VAL A 273 -22.99 15.67 -2.93
N GLU A 274 -22.06 16.08 -3.78
CA GLU A 274 -22.08 15.75 -5.19
C GLU A 274 -21.42 14.39 -5.39
N THR A 275 -22.14 13.44 -5.99
CA THR A 275 -21.63 12.10 -6.31
C THR A 275 -22.02 11.79 -7.74
N ASP A 276 -21.04 11.55 -8.62
CA ASP A 276 -21.24 11.31 -10.05
C ASP A 276 -22.09 12.39 -10.74
N GLY A 277 -21.86 13.67 -10.40
CA GLY A 277 -22.60 14.82 -10.94
C GLY A 277 -24.04 14.97 -10.42
N LYS A 278 -24.45 14.16 -9.43
CA LYS A 278 -25.75 14.27 -8.76
C LYS A 278 -25.59 14.78 -7.35
N VAL A 279 -26.30 15.86 -7.03
CA VAL A 279 -26.39 16.40 -5.68
C VAL A 279 -27.34 15.52 -4.86
N GLN A 280 -26.81 14.87 -3.82
CA GLN A 280 -27.56 14.00 -2.91
C GLN A 280 -27.58 14.60 -1.50
N SER A 281 -28.74 14.52 -0.82
CA SER A 281 -28.85 14.91 0.60
C SER A 281 -28.08 13.93 1.48
N THR A 282 -27.36 14.46 2.48
CA THR A 282 -26.64 13.65 3.47
C THR A 282 -27.51 13.18 4.64
N GLU A 283 -28.78 13.62 4.71
CA GLU A 283 -29.71 13.27 5.79
C GLU A 283 -29.91 11.76 5.91
N GLY A 284 -30.04 11.05 4.78
CA GLY A 284 -30.20 9.59 4.76
C GLY A 284 -28.98 8.86 5.35
N PHE A 285 -27.78 9.37 5.08
CA PHE A 285 -26.55 8.87 5.67
C PHE A 285 -26.51 9.13 7.19
N ILE A 286 -26.76 10.37 7.63
CA ILE A 286 -26.75 10.74 9.06
C ILE A 286 -27.75 9.90 9.84
N LYS A 287 -28.97 9.70 9.32
CA LYS A 287 -29.98 8.85 9.94
C LYS A 287 -29.47 7.42 10.12
N THR A 288 -28.89 6.84 9.07
CA THR A 288 -28.33 5.48 9.11
C THR A 288 -27.17 5.38 10.10
N PHE A 289 -26.29 6.37 10.10
CA PHE A 289 -25.16 6.48 11.02
C PHE A 289 -25.61 6.51 12.48
N VAL A 290 -26.56 7.39 12.83
CA VAL A 290 -27.09 7.52 14.20
C VAL A 290 -27.78 6.23 14.64
N VAL A 291 -28.54 5.58 13.76
CA VAL A 291 -29.18 4.29 14.09
C VAL A 291 -28.14 3.21 14.38
N ASN A 292 -27.07 3.12 13.57
CA ASN A 292 -25.98 2.18 13.78
C ASN A 292 -25.23 2.48 15.10
N PHE A 293 -24.96 3.75 15.38
CA PHE A 293 -24.37 4.20 16.63
C PHE A 293 -25.21 3.79 17.85
N LEU A 294 -26.50 4.10 17.85
CA LEU A 294 -27.41 3.73 18.94
C LEU A 294 -27.52 2.21 19.10
N SER A 295 -27.58 1.47 18.00
CA SER A 295 -27.61 -0.01 18.04
C SER A 295 -26.35 -0.59 18.69
N THR A 296 -25.20 0.06 18.49
CA THR A 296 -23.94 -0.32 19.14
C THR A 296 -24.02 -0.15 20.65
N LEU A 297 -24.58 0.96 21.13
CA LEU A 297 -24.71 1.26 22.55
C LEU A 297 -25.68 0.31 23.27
N VAL A 298 -26.74 -0.15 22.60
CA VAL A 298 -27.70 -1.12 23.18
C VAL A 298 -27.05 -2.47 23.52
N ILE A 299 -25.99 -2.85 22.79
CA ILE A 299 -25.29 -4.13 22.97
C ILE A 299 -24.27 -4.07 24.13
N VAL A 300 -23.95 -2.87 24.64
CA VAL A 300 -23.05 -2.71 25.78
C VAL A 300 -23.79 -3.13 27.05
N PRO A 301 -23.30 -4.14 27.81
CA PRO A 301 -23.85 -4.41 29.13
C PRO A 301 -23.65 -3.15 29.99
N VAL A 302 -24.73 -2.62 30.55
CA VAL A 302 -24.65 -1.59 31.58
C VAL A 302 -23.84 -2.21 32.73
N GLY A 303 -22.61 -1.74 32.91
CA GLY A 303 -21.71 -2.18 33.98
C GLY A 303 -22.26 -1.84 35.36
#